data_AF-A0A2C6AFK4-F1
#
_entry.id   AF-A0A2C6AFK4-F1
#
_cell.length_a   1.000
_cell.length_b   1.000
_cell.length_c   1.000
_cell.angle_alpha   90.00
_cell.angle_beta   90.00
_cell.angle_gamma   90.00
#
_symmetry.space_group_name_H-M   'P 1'
#
loop_
_entity.id
_entity.type
_entity.pdbx_description
1 polymer ?
#
loop_
_entity_poly.entity_id
_entity_poly.type
_entity_poly.pdbx_seq_one_letter_code
_entity_poly.pdbx_strand_id
1 'polypeptide(L)'
;MASQSQESIEAQRQRLQAEHDERYLPNRKIKDDNLHYISRLQGTVSDLNRRLHEFERRRSELTFRRPVSGPAKVELEHIEWEIKILTDHLDNLKRCREIAQAEIRQAEAEMTGAKTKLKRELGKLEKQ
;
A
#
# COMPACT_ATOMS: atom_id res chain seq x y z
N MET A 1 44.93 -14.13 26.26
CA MET A 1 44.08 -13.05 26.80
C MET A 1 43.45 -12.22 25.67
N ALA A 2 44.21 -11.69 24.70
CA ALA A 2 43.66 -10.87 23.60
C ALA A 2 42.67 -11.59 22.65
N SER A 3 42.84 -12.90 22.45
CA SER A 3 41.98 -13.69 21.54
C SER A 3 40.54 -13.85 22.05
N GLN A 4 40.36 -13.98 23.37
CA GLN A 4 39.02 -14.15 23.98
C GLN A 4 38.20 -12.86 23.98
N SER A 5 38.84 -11.68 24.01
CA SER A 5 38.11 -10.40 23.94
C SER A 5 37.63 -10.10 22.51
N GLN A 6 38.44 -10.44 21.50
CA GLN A 6 38.05 -10.29 20.10
C GLN A 6 36.88 -11.19 19.72
N GLU A 7 36.93 -12.48 20.08
CA GLU A 7 35.83 -13.42 19.85
C GLU A 7 34.53 -12.98 20.54
N SER A 8 34.61 -12.35 21.71
CA SER A 8 33.44 -11.82 22.43
C SER A 8 32.80 -10.62 21.71
N ILE A 9 33.61 -9.70 21.19
CA ILE A 9 33.13 -8.53 20.43
C ILE A 9 32.49 -8.97 19.11
N GLU A 10 33.12 -9.91 18.41
CA GLU A 10 32.58 -10.50 17.18
C GLU A 10 31.22 -11.17 17.42
N ALA A 11 31.11 -11.96 18.49
CA ALA A 11 29.85 -12.63 18.85
C ALA A 11 28.75 -11.62 19.21
N GLN A 12 29.07 -10.55 19.92
CA GLN A 12 28.12 -9.48 20.24
C GLN A 12 27.67 -8.73 18.98
N ARG A 13 28.60 -8.46 18.05
CA ARG A 13 28.30 -7.85 16.75
C ARG A 13 27.34 -8.71 15.93
N GLN A 14 27.57 -10.02 15.86
CA GLN A 14 26.68 -10.96 15.17
C GLN A 14 25.28 -11.00 15.80
N ARG A 15 25.20 -10.99 17.15
CA ARG A 15 23.91 -10.94 17.86
C ARG A 15 23.14 -9.66 17.55
N LEU A 16 23.79 -8.51 17.54
CA LEU A 16 23.15 -7.24 17.19
C LEU A 16 22.68 -7.21 15.74
N GLN A 17 23.46 -7.80 14.82
CA GLN A 17 23.05 -7.91 13.42
C GLN A 17 21.82 -8.81 13.28
N ALA A 18 21.79 -9.96 13.98
CA ALA A 18 20.62 -10.83 13.99
C ALA A 18 19.38 -10.13 14.56
N GLU A 19 19.51 -9.41 15.68
CA GLU A 19 18.39 -8.65 16.26
C GLU A 19 17.88 -7.54 15.31
N HIS A 20 18.80 -6.88 14.60
CA HIS A 20 18.43 -5.92 13.55
C HIS A 20 17.64 -6.61 12.45
N ASP A 21 18.12 -7.75 11.95
CA ASP A 21 17.51 -8.44 10.83
C ASP A 21 16.13 -9.04 11.19
N GLU A 22 15.96 -9.51 12.42
CA GLU A 22 14.66 -9.94 12.98
C GLU A 22 13.60 -8.84 12.94
N ARG A 23 13.99 -7.58 13.09
CA ARG A 23 13.07 -6.44 12.99
C ARG A 23 12.98 -5.88 11.57
N TYR A 24 14.09 -5.84 10.84
CA TYR A 24 14.17 -5.18 9.54
C TYR A 24 13.52 -6.01 8.43
N LEU A 25 13.77 -7.32 8.38
CA LEU A 25 13.33 -8.16 7.27
C LEU A 25 11.80 -8.35 7.20
N PRO A 26 11.08 -8.59 8.31
CA PRO A 26 9.62 -8.67 8.26
C PRO A 26 8.97 -7.35 7.81
N ASN A 27 9.47 -6.21 8.30
CA ASN A 27 8.97 -4.91 7.89
C ASN A 27 9.29 -4.60 6.43
N ARG A 28 10.47 -4.99 5.93
CA ARG A 28 10.78 -4.90 4.50
C ARG A 28 9.79 -5.69 3.66
N LYS A 29 9.45 -6.91 4.08
CA LYS A 29 8.46 -7.74 3.39
C LYS A 29 7.07 -7.07 3.39
N ILE A 30 6.60 -6.56 4.53
CA ILE A 30 5.34 -5.81 4.62
C ILE A 30 5.33 -4.63 3.66
N LYS A 31 6.44 -3.88 3.58
CA LYS A 31 6.58 -2.75 2.66
C LYS A 31 6.46 -3.19 1.21
N ASP A 32 7.22 -4.20 0.81
CA ASP A 32 7.29 -4.67 -0.57
C ASP A 32 5.93 -5.30 -1.00
N ASP A 33 5.31 -6.09 -0.14
CA ASP A 33 3.97 -6.67 -0.36
C ASP A 33 2.91 -5.57 -0.55
N ASN A 34 2.93 -4.52 0.28
CA ASN A 34 2.01 -3.39 0.16
C ASN A 34 2.26 -2.54 -1.11
N LEU A 35 3.51 -2.39 -1.54
CA LEU A 35 3.83 -1.73 -2.81
C LEU A 35 3.26 -2.50 -4.00
N HIS A 36 3.40 -3.83 -4.00
CA HIS A 36 2.76 -4.69 -5.00
C HIS A 36 1.23 -4.63 -4.94
N TYR A 37 0.65 -4.57 -3.75
CA TYR A 37 -0.79 -4.40 -3.57
C TYR A 37 -1.29 -3.06 -4.14
N ILE A 38 -0.63 -1.94 -3.81
CA ILE A 38 -0.98 -0.61 -4.35
C ILE A 38 -0.88 -0.59 -5.88
N SER A 39 0.16 -1.20 -6.45
CA SER A 39 0.30 -1.28 -7.91
C SER A 39 -0.87 -2.04 -8.57
N ARG A 40 -1.31 -3.15 -7.96
CA ARG A 40 -2.52 -3.86 -8.43
C ARG A 40 -3.79 -3.02 -8.31
N LEU A 41 -3.96 -2.33 -7.18
CA LEU A 41 -5.10 -1.42 -6.96
C LEU A 41 -5.17 -0.32 -8.04
N GLN A 42 -4.03 0.25 -8.45
CA GLN A 42 -3.97 1.27 -9.50
C GLN A 42 -4.53 0.76 -10.83
N GLY A 43 -4.21 -0.49 -11.22
CA GLY A 43 -4.77 -1.11 -12.41
C GLY A 43 -6.30 -1.20 -12.35
N THR A 44 -6.83 -1.73 -11.24
CA THR A 44 -8.28 -1.84 -11.04
C THR A 44 -8.98 -0.48 -11.01
N VAL A 45 -8.40 0.51 -10.32
CA VAL A 45 -8.95 1.89 -10.28
C VAL A 45 -9.00 2.50 -11.69
N SER A 46 -7.98 2.28 -12.51
CA SER A 46 -7.96 2.78 -13.89
C SER A 46 -9.09 2.17 -14.73
N ASP A 47 -9.31 0.86 -14.62
CA ASP A 47 -10.39 0.17 -15.34
C ASP A 47 -11.78 0.63 -14.90
N LEU A 48 -11.99 0.82 -13.60
CA LEU A 48 -13.27 1.31 -13.07
C LEU A 48 -13.55 2.75 -13.53
N ASN A 49 -12.54 3.64 -13.52
CA ASN A 49 -12.70 4.99 -14.02
C ASN A 49 -13.07 5.02 -15.51
N ARG A 50 -12.46 4.14 -16.32
CA ARG A 50 -12.84 4.02 -17.74
C ARG A 50 -14.30 3.60 -17.90
N ARG A 51 -14.74 2.57 -17.17
CA ARG A 51 -16.15 2.12 -17.19
C ARG A 51 -17.10 3.22 -16.73
N LEU A 52 -16.76 3.91 -15.65
CA LEU A 52 -17.56 5.00 -15.11
C LEU A 52 -17.71 6.13 -16.15
N HIS A 53 -16.62 6.48 -16.84
CA HIS A 53 -16.66 7.46 -17.93
C HIS A 53 -17.55 7.01 -19.10
N GLU A 54 -17.49 5.73 -19.51
CA GLU A 54 -18.37 5.18 -20.53
C GLU A 54 -19.85 5.24 -20.13
N PHE A 55 -20.15 4.90 -18.87
CA PHE A 55 -21.50 5.01 -18.32
C PHE A 55 -21.99 6.46 -18.23
N GLU A 56 -21.16 7.40 -17.81
CA GLU A 56 -21.50 8.83 -17.80
C GLU A 56 -21.74 9.37 -19.22
N ARG A 57 -20.96 8.92 -20.20
CA ARG A 57 -21.19 9.25 -21.61
C ARG A 57 -22.56 8.75 -22.08
N ARG A 58 -22.89 7.47 -21.81
CA ARG A 58 -24.20 6.90 -22.15
C ARG A 58 -25.36 7.60 -21.42
N ARG A 59 -25.20 7.91 -20.13
CA ARG A 59 -26.17 8.70 -19.35
C ARG A 59 -26.44 10.05 -20.03
N SER A 60 -25.38 10.71 -20.49
CA SER A 60 -25.46 12.00 -21.18
C SER A 60 -26.14 11.87 -22.56
N GLU A 61 -25.80 10.83 -23.33
CA GLU A 61 -26.42 10.54 -24.64
C GLU A 61 -27.94 10.31 -24.51
N LEU A 62 -28.38 9.55 -23.50
CA LEU A 62 -29.79 9.29 -23.23
C LEU A 62 -30.53 10.56 -22.79
N THR A 63 -29.94 11.35 -21.90
CA THR A 63 -30.58 12.57 -21.35
C THR A 63 -30.61 13.74 -22.33
N PHE A 64 -29.68 13.77 -23.30
CA PHE A 64 -29.66 14.77 -24.37
C PHE A 64 -30.84 14.62 -25.34
N ARG A 65 -31.30 13.40 -25.59
CA ARG A 65 -32.46 13.11 -26.46
C ARG A 65 -33.76 13.27 -25.67
N ARG A 66 -34.39 14.44 -25.74
CA ARG A 66 -35.74 14.65 -25.15
C ARG A 66 -36.84 14.17 -26.09
N PRO A 67 -37.92 13.54 -25.58
CA PRO A 67 -38.14 13.07 -24.20
C PRO A 67 -37.59 11.66 -23.94
N VAL A 68 -36.97 11.45 -22.77
CA VAL A 68 -36.57 10.11 -22.30
C VAL A 68 -37.83 9.33 -21.93
N SER A 69 -38.15 8.29 -22.70
CA SER A 69 -39.37 7.50 -22.50
C SER A 69 -39.18 6.03 -22.85
N GLY A 70 -40.04 5.17 -22.29
CA GLY A 70 -40.03 3.73 -22.53
C GLY A 70 -38.65 3.09 -22.24
N PRO A 71 -38.04 2.37 -23.20
CA PRO A 71 -36.76 1.69 -23.01
C PRO A 71 -35.61 2.61 -22.55
N ALA A 72 -35.59 3.86 -23.00
CA ALA A 72 -34.51 4.81 -22.65
C ALA A 72 -34.53 5.20 -21.16
N LYS A 73 -35.71 5.19 -20.53
CA LYS A 73 -35.84 5.48 -19.08
C LYS A 73 -35.30 4.32 -18.24
N VAL A 74 -35.63 3.09 -18.60
CA VAL A 74 -35.14 1.89 -17.91
C VAL A 74 -33.62 1.76 -18.06
N GLU A 75 -33.10 2.04 -19.25
CA GLU A 75 -31.65 2.07 -19.49
C GLU A 75 -30.96 3.15 -18.64
N LEU A 76 -31.56 4.33 -18.51
CA LEU A 76 -31.05 5.41 -17.67
C LEU A 76 -30.98 4.99 -16.19
N GLU A 77 -32.04 4.39 -15.65
CA GLU A 77 -32.08 3.89 -14.27
C GLU A 77 -31.01 2.82 -14.01
N HIS A 78 -30.80 1.91 -14.97
CA HIS A 78 -29.73 0.91 -14.88
C HIS A 78 -28.33 1.55 -14.88
N ILE A 79 -28.09 2.52 -15.76
CA ILE A 79 -26.81 3.25 -15.83
C ILE A 79 -26.55 4.02 -14.53
N GLU A 80 -27.56 4.68 -13.96
CA GLU A 80 -27.43 5.39 -12.69
C GLU A 80 -27.08 4.44 -11.54
N TRP A 81 -27.69 3.25 -11.52
CA TRP A 81 -27.38 2.21 -10.56
C TRP A 81 -25.94 1.67 -10.71
N GLU A 82 -25.49 1.40 -11.93
CA GLU A 82 -24.12 0.99 -12.23
C GLU A 82 -23.09 2.05 -11.83
N ILE A 83 -23.33 3.33 -12.17
CA ILE A 83 -22.45 4.44 -11.77
C ILE A 83 -22.33 4.49 -10.24
N LYS A 84 -23.43 4.33 -9.51
CA LYS A 84 -23.41 4.32 -8.05
C LYS A 84 -22.54 3.19 -7.51
N ILE A 85 -22.71 1.97 -8.00
CA ILE A 85 -21.92 0.80 -7.58
C ILE A 85 -20.45 0.98 -7.89
N LEU A 86 -20.11 1.44 -9.09
CA LEU A 86 -18.72 1.65 -9.50
C LEU A 86 -18.06 2.76 -8.66
N THR A 87 -18.81 3.79 -8.29
CA THR A 87 -18.33 4.87 -7.41
C THR A 87 -18.05 4.35 -6.00
N ASP A 88 -18.99 3.61 -5.41
CA ASP A 88 -18.81 2.99 -4.09
C ASP A 88 -17.62 2.03 -4.09
N HIS A 89 -17.44 1.27 -5.19
CA HIS A 89 -16.29 0.38 -5.33
C HIS A 89 -14.97 1.16 -5.44
N LEU A 90 -14.92 2.24 -6.23
CA LEU A 90 -13.76 3.11 -6.33
C LEU A 90 -13.36 3.70 -4.98
N ASP A 91 -14.32 4.15 -4.18
CA ASP A 91 -14.04 4.72 -2.86
C ASP A 91 -13.49 3.68 -1.88
N ASN A 92 -13.99 2.44 -1.95
CA ASN A 92 -13.40 1.33 -1.20
C ASN A 92 -11.94 1.06 -1.61
N LEU A 93 -11.64 1.05 -2.91
CA LEU A 93 -10.25 0.85 -3.37
C LEU A 93 -9.33 2.00 -2.94
N LYS A 94 -9.82 3.25 -2.93
CA LYS A 94 -9.07 4.40 -2.41
C LYS A 94 -8.76 4.23 -0.92
N ARG A 95 -9.73 3.81 -0.11
CA ARG A 95 -9.52 3.51 1.32
C ARG A 95 -8.51 2.38 1.51
N CYS A 96 -8.61 1.29 0.76
CA CYS A 96 -7.61 0.21 0.81
C CYS A 96 -6.21 0.71 0.47
N ARG A 97 -6.09 1.61 -0.52
CA ARG A 97 -4.81 2.24 -0.88
C ARG A 97 -4.26 3.09 0.27
N GLU A 98 -5.10 3.85 0.95
CA GLU A 98 -4.69 4.68 2.10
C GLU A 98 -4.20 3.82 3.27
N ILE A 99 -4.89 2.71 3.55
CA ILE A 99 -4.47 1.74 4.58
C ILE A 99 -3.10 1.15 4.22
N ALA A 100 -2.93 0.66 2.99
CA ALA A 100 -1.65 0.10 2.52
C ALA A 100 -0.50 1.13 2.58
N GLN A 101 -0.78 2.40 2.24
CA GLN A 101 0.20 3.49 2.38
C GLN A 101 0.57 3.77 3.84
N ALA A 102 -0.38 3.68 4.76
CA ALA A 102 -0.11 3.83 6.19
C ALA A 102 0.75 2.67 6.73
N GLU A 103 0.47 1.44 6.32
CA GLU A 103 1.28 0.27 6.67
C GLU A 103 2.71 0.37 6.15
N ILE A 104 2.91 0.86 4.92
CA ILE A 104 4.25 1.15 4.36
C ILE A 104 4.99 2.15 5.25
N ARG A 105 4.36 3.28 5.62
CA ARG A 105 4.99 4.31 6.47
C ARG A 105 5.38 3.73 7.82
N GLN A 106 4.52 2.90 8.42
CA GLN A 106 4.83 2.25 9.68
C GLN A 106 6.03 1.30 9.54
N ALA A 107 6.03 0.45 8.51
CA ALA A 107 7.14 -0.47 8.25
C ALA A 107 8.46 0.28 8.01
N GLU A 108 8.45 1.38 7.26
CA GLU A 108 9.63 2.23 7.04
C GLU A 108 10.13 2.88 8.33
N ALA A 109 9.23 3.29 9.22
CA ALA A 109 9.58 3.82 10.54
C ALA A 109 10.25 2.74 11.41
N GLU A 110 9.70 1.53 11.45
CA GLU A 110 10.28 0.39 12.19
C GLU A 110 11.67 0.00 11.65
N MET A 111 11.83 -0.07 10.32
CA MET A 111 13.12 -0.33 9.68
C MET A 111 14.15 0.75 10.02
N THR A 112 13.74 2.01 10.04
CA THR A 112 14.60 3.14 10.42
C THR A 112 14.98 3.08 11.90
N GLY A 113 14.04 2.70 12.76
CA GLY A 113 14.26 2.46 14.18
C GLY A 113 15.29 1.35 14.41
N ALA A 114 15.13 0.20 13.76
CA ALA A 114 16.06 -0.93 13.82
C ALA A 114 17.47 -0.51 13.38
N LYS A 115 17.59 0.17 12.23
CA LYS A 115 18.88 0.67 11.70
C LYS A 115 19.56 1.66 12.66
N THR A 116 18.78 2.55 13.27
CA THR A 116 19.30 3.54 14.22
C THR A 116 19.76 2.87 15.51
N LYS A 117 19.00 1.90 16.02
CA LYS A 117 19.39 1.09 17.18
C LYS A 117 20.69 0.34 16.91
N LEU A 118 20.79 -0.37 15.77
CA LEU A 118 22.00 -1.10 15.39
C LEU A 118 23.22 -0.19 15.36
N LYS A 119 23.13 0.98 14.70
CA LYS A 119 24.23 1.96 14.66
C LYS A 119 24.67 2.43 16.04
N ARG A 120 23.72 2.67 16.96
CA ARG A 120 24.03 3.08 18.33
C ARG A 120 24.75 1.98 19.10
N GLU A 121 24.26 0.75 19.02
CA GLU A 121 24.87 -0.37 19.76
C GLU A 121 26.24 -0.77 19.19
N LEU A 122 26.41 -0.79 17.86
CA LEU A 122 27.72 -0.99 17.24
C LEU A 122 28.71 0.10 17.64
N GLY A 123 28.29 1.37 17.66
CA GLY A 123 29.15 2.47 18.09
C GLY A 123 29.50 2.45 19.58
N LYS A 124 28.75 1.72 20.42
CA LYS A 124 29.15 1.45 21.82
C LYS A 124 30.19 0.34 21.88
N LEU A 125 30.01 -0.73 21.11
CA LEU A 125 30.98 -1.84 21.01
C LEU A 125 32.34 -1.38 20.50
N GLU A 126 32.38 -0.50 19.50
CA GLU A 126 33.64 0.04 18.95
C GLU A 126 34.39 0.96 19.92
N LYS A 127 33.75 1.41 21.00
CA LYS A 127 34.33 2.27 22.04
C LYS A 127 34.73 1.50 23.30
N GLN A 128 34.51 0.19 23.33
CA GLN A 128 34.95 -0.72 24.41
C GLN A 128 36.35 -1.22 24.14
#